data_AF-A0A1G6ZYC4-F1
#
_entry.id   AF-A0A1G6ZYC4-F1
#
_cell.length_a   1.000
_cell.length_b   1.000
_cell.length_c   1.000
_cell.angle_alpha   90.00
_cell.angle_beta   90.00
_cell.angle_gamma   90.00
#
_symmetry.space_group_name_H-M   'P 1'
#
loop_
_entity.id
_entity.type
_entity.pdbx_description
1 polymer ?
#
loop_
_entity_poly.entity_id
_entity_poly.type
_entity_poly.pdbx_seq_one_letter_code
_entity_poly.pdbx_strand_id
1 'polypeptide(L)'
;MRPRLSPSFVVAVLALVVATSGTGYAAGLITSRQIADNTIRSQDIRNGTVTGRDLRDRSVTGADLRDGSVTGADVRDGTLSGADLAAGSVPRSRLATACAAGEERVFGGCVRRAASGPSSFQAAIDDCNRRDGRLPTTLELTWIAAHDEYGWADGSANQYEFTSDYTGANPFTPIAFDRLGFSVSNASGQFFWHHCVTG
;
A
#
# COMPACT_ATOMS: atom_id res chain seq x y z
N MET A 1 -74.93 -43.04 -14.34
CA MET A 1 -75.40 -42.25 -13.18
C MET A 1 -74.59 -40.95 -13.15
N ARG A 2 -75.23 -39.77 -13.22
CA ARG A 2 -74.51 -38.50 -13.11
C ARG A 2 -74.31 -38.21 -11.62
N PRO A 3 -73.07 -38.08 -11.11
CA PRO A 3 -72.84 -37.76 -9.71
C PRO A 3 -73.46 -36.40 -9.40
N ARG A 4 -74.27 -36.34 -8.33
CA ARG A 4 -74.83 -35.08 -7.83
C ARG A 4 -73.81 -34.51 -6.85
N LEU A 5 -73.07 -33.50 -7.28
CA LEU A 5 -72.19 -32.74 -6.40
C LEU A 5 -73.06 -32.03 -5.35
N SER A 6 -72.86 -32.36 -4.07
CA SER A 6 -73.52 -31.64 -2.99
C SER A 6 -72.89 -30.26 -2.83
N PRO A 7 -73.66 -29.22 -2.46
CA PRO A 7 -73.12 -27.90 -2.18
C PRO A 7 -71.96 -27.95 -1.16
N SER A 8 -72.07 -28.82 -0.16
CA SER A 8 -71.04 -29.05 0.85
C SER A 8 -69.73 -29.58 0.28
N PHE A 9 -69.79 -30.50 -0.68
CA PHE A 9 -68.60 -31.05 -1.33
C PHE A 9 -67.91 -29.98 -2.19
N VAL A 10 -68.68 -29.14 -2.89
CA VAL A 10 -68.13 -28.03 -3.67
C VAL A 10 -67.43 -27.01 -2.77
N VAL A 11 -68.04 -26.64 -1.64
CA VAL A 11 -67.43 -25.72 -0.66
C VAL A 11 -66.18 -26.33 -0.03
N ALA A 12 -66.21 -27.61 0.33
CA ALA A 12 -65.06 -28.29 0.92
C ALA A 12 -63.87 -28.36 -0.05
N VAL A 13 -64.11 -28.67 -1.32
CA VAL A 13 -63.06 -28.69 -2.35
C VAL A 13 -62.53 -27.28 -2.61
N LEU A 14 -63.39 -26.26 -2.69
CA LEU A 14 -62.95 -24.87 -2.84
C LEU A 14 -62.10 -24.38 -1.66
N ALA A 15 -62.55 -24.66 -0.43
CA ALA A 15 -61.80 -24.30 0.77
C ALA A 15 -60.43 -25.00 0.81
N LEU A 16 -60.38 -26.28 0.42
CA LEU A 16 -59.13 -27.03 0.35
C LEU A 16 -58.17 -26.46 -0.70
N VAL A 17 -58.67 -26.12 -1.89
CA VAL A 17 -57.86 -25.50 -2.95
C VAL A 17 -57.32 -24.14 -2.48
N VAL A 18 -58.16 -23.29 -1.89
CA VAL A 18 -57.74 -21.98 -1.37
C VAL A 18 -56.70 -22.14 -0.25
N ALA A 19 -56.96 -23.01 0.72
CA ALA A 19 -56.05 -23.25 1.85
C ALA A 19 -54.69 -23.82 1.44
N THR A 20 -54.63 -24.62 0.37
CA THR A 20 -53.40 -25.25 -0.10
C THR A 20 -52.66 -24.44 -1.18
N SER A 21 -53.34 -23.50 -1.84
CA SER A 21 -52.74 -22.65 -2.89
C SER A 21 -51.80 -21.55 -2.37
N GLY A 22 -51.89 -21.18 -1.08
CA GLY A 22 -51.11 -20.08 -0.51
C GLY A 22 -49.59 -20.29 -0.50
N THR A 23 -49.13 -21.53 -0.30
CA THR A 23 -47.68 -21.86 -0.27
C THR A 23 -47.05 -21.88 -1.66
N GLY A 24 -47.83 -22.18 -2.71
CA GLY A 24 -47.37 -22.16 -4.10
C GLY A 24 -47.23 -20.75 -4.68
N TYR A 25 -48.03 -19.79 -4.20
CA TYR A 25 -47.98 -18.39 -4.66
C TYR A 25 -46.77 -17.63 -4.11
N ALA A 26 -46.29 -17.99 -2.91
CA ALA A 26 -45.17 -17.32 -2.25
C ALA A 26 -43.80 -17.56 -2.93
N ALA A 27 -43.61 -18.69 -3.62
CA ALA A 27 -42.31 -19.06 -4.18
C ALA A 27 -41.85 -18.20 -5.37
N GLY A 28 -42.74 -17.43 -6.01
CA GLY A 28 -42.42 -16.62 -7.19
C GLY A 28 -42.82 -15.14 -7.12
N LEU A 29 -43.46 -14.69 -6.04
CA LEU A 29 -44.12 -13.37 -5.98
C LEU A 29 -43.82 -12.56 -4.72
N ILE A 30 -42.92 -12.97 -3.84
CA ILE A 30 -42.48 -12.08 -2.75
C ILE A 30 -41.64 -10.96 -3.35
N THR A 31 -42.27 -9.82 -3.57
CA THR A 31 -41.62 -8.57 -3.94
C THR A 31 -41.22 -7.79 -2.69
N SER A 32 -40.37 -6.77 -2.84
CA SER A 32 -39.97 -5.90 -1.73
C SER A 32 -41.15 -5.28 -0.98
N ARG A 33 -42.32 -5.10 -1.63
CA ARG A 33 -43.53 -4.54 -1.00
C ARG A 33 -44.18 -5.47 0.04
N GLN A 34 -43.88 -6.77 -0.02
CA GLN A 34 -44.42 -7.77 0.90
C GLN A 34 -43.47 -8.07 2.07
N ILE A 35 -42.29 -7.46 2.08
CA ILE A 35 -41.31 -7.59 3.16
C ILE A 35 -41.47 -6.35 4.03
N ALA A 36 -41.76 -6.54 5.32
CA ALA A 36 -41.81 -5.44 6.26
C ALA A 36 -40.39 -4.93 6.55
N ASP A 37 -40.24 -3.62 6.64
CA ASP A 37 -38.94 -2.99 6.90
C ASP A 37 -38.31 -3.51 8.19
N ASN A 38 -36.98 -3.65 8.20
CA ASN A 38 -36.18 -4.09 9.34
C ASN A 38 -36.47 -5.52 9.84
N THR A 39 -37.15 -6.36 9.05
CA THR A 39 -37.47 -7.74 9.46
C THR A 39 -36.46 -8.79 9.01
N ILE A 40 -35.67 -8.51 7.96
CA ILE A 40 -34.65 -9.43 7.45
C ILE A 40 -33.41 -9.37 8.34
N ARG A 41 -33.02 -10.52 8.90
CA ARG A 41 -31.83 -10.69 9.74
C ARG A 41 -30.74 -11.44 8.97
N SER A 42 -29.51 -11.41 9.48
CA SER A 42 -28.37 -12.11 8.86
C SER A 42 -28.62 -13.61 8.67
N GLN A 43 -29.32 -14.26 9.60
CA GLN A 43 -29.67 -15.69 9.53
C GLN A 43 -30.65 -16.02 8.38
N ASP A 44 -31.38 -15.02 7.87
CA ASP A 44 -32.34 -15.20 6.79
C ASP A 44 -31.65 -15.12 5.41
N ILE A 45 -30.38 -14.68 5.37
CA ILE A 45 -29.58 -14.51 4.15
C ILE A 45 -28.55 -15.63 4.09
N ARG A 46 -28.53 -16.35 2.97
CA ARG A 46 -27.52 -17.38 2.73
C ARG A 46 -26.14 -16.74 2.56
N ASN A 47 -25.13 -17.30 3.21
CA ASN A 47 -23.76 -16.81 3.09
C ASN A 47 -23.28 -16.80 1.63
N GLY A 48 -22.62 -15.71 1.24
CA GLY A 48 -22.01 -15.53 -0.08
C GLY A 48 -22.98 -15.25 -1.24
N THR A 49 -24.27 -15.03 -0.97
CA THR A 49 -25.25 -14.76 -2.05
C THR A 49 -25.46 -13.28 -2.33
N VAL A 50 -25.11 -12.38 -1.41
CA VAL A 50 -25.17 -10.93 -1.64
C VAL A 50 -23.91 -10.51 -2.39
N THR A 51 -24.09 -9.86 -3.52
CA THR A 51 -23.02 -9.39 -4.40
C THR A 51 -23.08 -7.87 -4.56
N GLY A 52 -22.04 -7.26 -5.15
CA GLY A 52 -22.04 -5.81 -5.39
C GLY A 52 -23.20 -5.30 -6.24
N ARG A 53 -23.84 -6.17 -7.05
CA ARG A 53 -25.01 -5.84 -7.89
C ARG A 53 -26.28 -5.63 -7.08
N ASP A 54 -26.33 -6.24 -5.90
CA ASP A 54 -27.47 -6.19 -4.98
C ASP A 54 -27.41 -4.95 -4.07
N LEU A 55 -26.27 -4.25 -4.08
CA LEU A 55 -26.00 -3.05 -3.30
C LEU A 55 -26.08 -1.83 -4.20
N ARG A 56 -26.64 -0.74 -3.69
CA ARG A 56 -26.61 0.55 -4.38
C ARG A 56 -25.21 1.14 -4.29
N ASP A 57 -24.74 1.76 -5.37
CA ASP A 57 -23.47 2.46 -5.37
C ASP A 57 -23.35 3.43 -4.18
N ARG A 58 -22.20 3.35 -3.48
CA ARG A 58 -21.86 4.16 -2.31
C ARG A 58 -22.79 3.98 -1.10
N SER A 59 -23.58 2.90 -1.04
CA SER A 59 -24.45 2.65 0.11
C SER A 59 -23.73 2.02 1.31
N VAL A 60 -22.54 1.45 1.10
CA VAL A 60 -21.70 0.89 2.18
C VAL A 60 -20.64 1.91 2.54
N THR A 61 -20.61 2.28 3.82
CA THR A 61 -19.68 3.23 4.41
C THR A 61 -18.77 2.53 5.42
N GLY A 62 -17.75 3.23 5.92
CA GLY A 62 -16.90 2.70 6.98
C GLY A 62 -17.66 2.33 8.26
N ALA A 63 -18.79 2.98 8.55
CA ALA A 63 -19.62 2.69 9.73
C ALA A 63 -20.38 1.35 9.63
N ASP A 64 -20.57 0.84 8.41
CA ASP A 64 -21.23 -0.44 8.16
C ASP A 64 -20.26 -1.63 8.30
N LEU A 65 -18.96 -1.34 8.38
CA LEU A 65 -17.89 -2.33 8.47
C LEU A 65 -17.40 -2.43 9.91
N ARG A 66 -17.07 -3.65 10.34
CA ARG A 66 -16.40 -3.84 11.63
C ARG A 66 -14.94 -3.43 11.51
N ASP A 67 -14.39 -2.82 12.55
CA ASP A 67 -12.97 -2.49 12.61
C ASP A 67 -12.10 -3.74 12.35
N GLY A 68 -11.14 -3.60 11.42
CA GLY A 68 -10.24 -4.68 11.02
C GLY A 68 -10.87 -5.77 10.14
N SER A 69 -12.13 -5.64 9.72
CA SER A 69 -12.78 -6.63 8.84
C SER A 69 -12.30 -6.57 7.38
N VAL A 70 -11.75 -5.44 6.95
CA VAL A 70 -11.12 -5.28 5.64
C VAL A 70 -9.62 -5.47 5.81
N THR A 71 -9.06 -6.45 5.12
CA THR A 71 -7.65 -6.79 5.13
C THR A 71 -7.02 -6.50 3.77
N GLY A 72 -5.69 -6.62 3.67
CA GLY A 72 -5.00 -6.48 2.38
C GLY A 72 -5.48 -7.48 1.32
N ALA A 73 -6.00 -8.65 1.71
CA ALA A 73 -6.52 -9.63 0.76
C ALA A 73 -7.85 -9.21 0.10
N ASP A 74 -8.58 -8.27 0.72
CA ASP A 74 -9.85 -7.75 0.22
C ASP A 74 -9.66 -6.58 -0.75
N VAL A 75 -8.43 -6.05 -0.84
CA VAL A 75 -8.05 -4.94 -1.70
C VAL A 75 -7.22 -5.47 -2.86
N ARG A 76 -7.58 -5.09 -4.09
CA ARG A 76 -6.79 -5.46 -5.26
C ARG A 76 -5.52 -4.63 -5.32
N ASP A 77 -4.40 -5.28 -5.61
CA ASP A 77 -3.12 -4.58 -5.77
C ASP A 77 -3.20 -3.49 -6.84
N GLY A 78 -2.57 -2.34 -6.54
CA GLY A 78 -2.51 -1.18 -7.45
C GLY A 78 -3.79 -0.35 -7.56
N THR A 79 -4.85 -0.65 -6.79
CA THR A 79 -6.09 0.15 -6.86
C THR A 79 -6.16 1.31 -5.87
N LEU A 80 -5.30 1.34 -4.86
CA LEU A 80 -5.21 2.46 -3.90
C LEU A 80 -4.12 3.43 -4.34
N SER A 81 -4.42 4.72 -4.24
CA SER A 81 -3.53 5.84 -4.51
C SER A 81 -3.32 6.71 -3.27
N GLY A 82 -2.40 7.67 -3.35
CA GLY A 82 -2.22 8.65 -2.28
C GLY A 82 -3.46 9.50 -1.98
N ALA A 83 -4.39 9.64 -2.93
CA ALA A 83 -5.64 10.38 -2.73
C ALA A 83 -6.65 9.62 -1.84
N ASP A 84 -6.51 8.30 -1.73
CA ASP A 84 -7.38 7.44 -0.93
C ASP A 84 -6.93 7.38 0.54
N LEU A 85 -5.75 7.91 0.85
CA LEU A 85 -5.14 7.90 2.18
C LEU A 85 -5.19 9.30 2.79
N ALA A 86 -5.69 9.41 4.02
CA ALA A 86 -5.58 10.64 4.78
C ALA A 86 -4.10 10.94 5.07
N ALA A 87 -3.71 12.22 5.03
CA ALA A 87 -2.34 12.63 5.31
C ALA A 87 -1.90 12.14 6.70
N GLY A 88 -0.77 11.43 6.75
CA GLY A 88 -0.22 10.86 7.99
C GLY A 88 -0.94 9.62 8.54
N SER A 89 -1.96 9.08 7.85
CA SER A 89 -2.69 7.88 8.28
C SER A 89 -1.85 6.60 8.30
N VAL A 90 -0.82 6.54 7.45
CA VAL A 90 0.15 5.45 7.43
C VAL A 90 1.45 5.96 8.05
N PRO A 91 1.79 5.56 9.29
CA PRO A 91 3.07 5.95 9.88
C PRO A 91 4.21 5.30 9.08
N ARG A 92 5.34 6.01 8.95
CA ARG A 92 6.49 5.54 8.17
C ARG A 92 7.00 4.15 8.60
N SER A 93 6.83 3.79 9.87
CA SER A 93 7.15 2.47 10.43
C SER A 93 6.31 1.32 9.86
N ARG A 94 5.20 1.61 9.18
CA ARG A 94 4.29 0.64 8.56
C ARG A 94 4.44 0.54 7.05
N LEU A 95 5.28 1.38 6.43
CA LEU A 95 5.66 1.25 5.03
C LEU A 95 6.72 0.15 4.94
N ALA A 96 6.29 -1.05 4.58
CA ALA A 96 7.15 -2.21 4.46
C ALA A 96 7.98 -2.17 3.16
N THR A 97 9.04 -1.36 3.17
CA THR A 97 10.28 -1.74 2.51
C THR A 97 11.26 -1.99 3.64
N ALA A 98 11.62 -3.25 3.91
CA ALA A 98 12.67 -3.53 4.89
C ALA A 98 14.01 -3.22 4.22
N CYS A 99 14.79 -2.31 4.80
CA CYS A 99 16.17 -2.13 4.36
C CYS A 99 16.97 -3.40 4.65
N ALA A 100 18.00 -3.68 3.85
CA ALA A 100 18.83 -4.86 4.09
C ALA A 100 19.55 -4.75 5.44
N ALA A 101 20.03 -5.87 5.98
CA ALA A 101 20.80 -5.84 7.22
C ALA A 101 22.05 -4.95 7.06
N GLY A 102 22.22 -3.97 7.95
CA GLY A 102 23.29 -2.96 7.86
C GLY A 102 22.91 -1.70 7.09
N GLU A 103 21.65 -1.58 6.66
CA GLU A 103 21.07 -0.37 6.08
C GLU A 103 20.06 0.26 7.05
N GLU A 104 19.91 1.58 6.94
CA GLU A 104 18.98 2.39 7.71
C GLU A 104 18.05 3.12 6.74
N ARG A 105 16.79 3.31 7.14
CA ARG A 105 15.80 3.98 6.30
C ARG A 105 15.98 5.49 6.39
N VAL A 106 16.37 6.11 5.29
CA VAL A 106 16.57 7.57 5.20
C VAL A 106 15.96 8.09 3.91
N PHE A 107 15.29 9.25 3.96
CA PHE A 107 14.72 9.92 2.78
C PHE A 107 13.70 9.12 1.96
N GLY A 108 13.12 8.07 2.54
CA GLY A 108 12.22 7.17 1.83
C GLY A 108 12.92 6.01 1.12
N GLY A 109 14.25 6.00 1.07
CA GLY A 109 15.08 4.89 0.63
C GLY A 109 15.84 4.22 1.77
N CYS A 110 16.76 3.33 1.43
CA CYS A 110 17.67 2.64 2.33
C CYS A 110 19.11 3.10 2.09
N VAL A 111 19.81 3.42 3.15
CA VAL A 111 21.21 3.90 3.13
C VAL A 111 22.05 2.98 3.98
N ARG A 112 23.20 2.51 3.47
CA ARG A 112 24.13 1.70 4.27
C ARG A 112 24.70 2.50 5.43
N ARG A 113 24.89 1.85 6.58
CA ARG A 113 25.60 2.46 7.72
C ARG A 113 27.10 2.56 7.49
N ALA A 114 27.66 1.67 6.68
CA ALA A 114 29.09 1.65 6.33
C ALA A 114 29.31 2.18 4.91
N ALA A 115 30.24 3.14 4.79
CA ALA A 115 30.68 3.65 3.51
C ALA A 115 31.47 2.58 2.73
N SER A 116 31.37 2.61 1.40
CA SER A 116 32.17 1.80 0.49
C SER A 116 33.38 2.60 0.01
N GLY A 117 34.54 1.98 -0.15
CA GLY A 117 35.72 2.63 -0.72
C GLY A 117 37.03 2.24 -0.04
N PRO A 118 38.16 2.86 -0.42
CA PRO A 118 38.24 3.94 -1.40
C PRO A 118 38.05 3.51 -2.86
N SER A 119 37.40 4.35 -3.67
CA SER A 119 37.14 4.09 -5.10
C SER A 119 37.18 5.37 -5.96
N SER A 120 37.09 5.22 -7.29
CA SER A 120 36.89 6.34 -8.22
C SER A 120 35.41 6.67 -8.37
N PHE A 121 35.10 7.89 -8.83
CA PHE A 121 33.71 8.34 -8.99
C PHE A 121 32.87 7.41 -9.86
N GLN A 122 33.42 6.95 -11.00
CA GLN A 122 32.73 6.00 -11.87
C GLN A 122 32.51 4.65 -11.19
N ALA A 123 33.49 4.14 -10.43
CA ALA A 123 33.35 2.88 -9.71
C ALA A 123 32.28 2.96 -8.60
N ALA A 124 32.13 4.13 -7.97
CA ALA A 124 31.08 4.38 -6.99
C ALA A 124 29.68 4.41 -7.63
N ILE A 125 29.52 5.08 -8.78
CA ILE A 125 28.29 5.05 -9.58
C ILE A 125 27.94 3.61 -9.95
N ASP A 126 28.90 2.87 -10.49
CA ASP A 126 28.69 1.47 -10.91
C ASP A 126 28.32 0.57 -9.71
N ASP A 127 28.86 0.83 -8.52
CA ASP A 127 28.48 0.11 -7.30
C ASP A 127 27.06 0.39 -6.83
N CYS A 128 26.61 1.64 -6.88
CA CYS A 128 25.23 1.96 -6.52
C CYS A 128 24.23 1.48 -7.58
N ASN A 129 24.55 1.62 -8.88
CA ASN A 129 23.70 1.12 -9.97
C ASN A 129 23.53 -0.41 -9.90
N ARG A 130 24.57 -1.17 -9.54
CA ARG A 130 24.49 -2.62 -9.33
C ARG A 130 23.51 -3.04 -8.21
N ARG A 131 23.08 -2.09 -7.37
CA ARG A 131 22.16 -2.30 -6.25
C ARG A 131 20.80 -1.65 -6.49
N ASP A 132 20.49 -1.31 -7.74
CA ASP A 132 19.30 -0.52 -8.11
C ASP A 132 19.18 0.79 -7.31
N GLY A 133 20.34 1.40 -7.02
CA GLY A 133 20.44 2.61 -6.21
C GLY A 133 21.28 3.70 -6.87
N ARG A 134 21.52 4.77 -6.13
CA ARG A 134 22.27 5.94 -6.58
C ARG A 134 23.20 6.49 -5.50
N LEU A 135 24.11 7.37 -5.88
CA LEU A 135 24.86 8.20 -4.93
C LEU A 135 23.90 9.19 -4.24
N PRO A 136 24.09 9.49 -2.94
CA PRO A 136 23.27 10.48 -2.25
C PRO A 136 23.51 11.90 -2.79
N THR A 137 22.48 12.75 -2.74
CA THR A 137 22.62 14.20 -2.92
C THR A 137 23.44 14.83 -1.78
N THR A 138 23.88 16.06 -1.97
CA THR A 138 24.56 16.87 -0.95
C THR A 138 23.71 17.04 0.30
N LEU A 139 22.39 17.21 0.15
CA LEU A 139 21.48 17.31 1.30
C LEU A 139 21.39 16.00 2.10
N GLU A 140 21.39 14.87 1.40
CA GLU A 140 21.36 13.56 2.06
C GLU A 140 22.71 13.26 2.72
N LEU A 141 23.82 13.59 2.05
CA LEU A 141 25.17 13.50 2.59
C LEU A 141 25.37 14.34 3.87
N THR A 142 24.94 15.61 3.86
CA THR A 142 25.06 16.48 5.04
C THR A 142 24.26 15.98 6.22
N TRP A 143 23.11 15.35 5.98
CA TRP A 143 22.35 14.67 7.02
C TRP A 143 23.09 13.43 7.53
N ILE A 144 23.59 12.56 6.64
CA ILE A 144 24.34 11.34 7.02
C ILE A 144 25.56 11.71 7.88
N ALA A 145 26.29 12.76 7.49
CA ALA A 145 27.47 13.26 8.22
C ALA A 145 27.18 13.76 9.64
N ALA A 146 25.93 14.17 9.92
CA ALA A 146 25.50 14.67 11.21
C ALA A 146 25.10 13.55 12.20
N HIS A 147 25.09 12.29 11.75
CA HIS A 147 24.62 11.14 12.51
C HIS A 147 25.76 10.15 12.77
N ASP A 148 25.99 9.82 14.05
CA ASP A 148 27.15 9.03 14.46
C ASP A 148 27.04 7.53 14.10
N GLU A 149 25.85 7.04 13.74
CA GLU A 149 25.65 5.65 13.31
C GLU A 149 26.14 5.36 11.89
N TYR A 150 26.51 6.38 11.11
CA TYR A 150 27.09 6.23 9.77
C TYR A 150 28.59 6.42 9.80
N GLY A 151 29.33 5.47 9.21
CA GLY A 151 30.73 5.65 8.89
C GLY A 151 30.87 6.78 7.87
N TRP A 152 31.59 7.83 8.24
CA TRP A 152 31.73 9.03 7.43
C TRP A 152 33.20 9.45 7.28
N ALA A 153 33.48 10.10 6.16
CA ALA A 153 34.75 10.72 5.83
C ALA A 153 35.18 11.81 6.85
N ASP A 154 36.33 11.61 7.51
CA ASP A 154 36.86 12.55 8.52
C ASP A 154 37.65 13.74 7.92
N GLY A 155 37.78 13.84 6.60
CA GLY A 155 38.52 14.90 5.92
C GLY A 155 40.05 14.71 5.92
N SER A 156 40.56 13.58 6.43
CA SER A 156 41.94 13.19 6.20
C SER A 156 42.20 12.87 4.72
N ALA A 157 43.47 12.86 4.31
CA ALA A 157 43.82 12.58 2.92
C ALA A 157 43.23 11.23 2.47
N ASN A 158 42.33 11.25 1.48
CA ASN A 158 41.53 10.12 0.99
C ASN A 158 40.29 9.73 1.83
N GLN A 159 39.77 10.64 2.64
CA GLN A 159 38.49 10.49 3.33
C GLN A 159 37.56 11.65 2.96
N TYR A 160 36.93 11.54 1.80
CA TYR A 160 35.81 12.40 1.40
C TYR A 160 34.72 11.54 0.75
N GLU A 161 33.47 11.99 0.82
CA GLU A 161 32.29 11.22 0.41
C GLU A 161 31.67 11.68 -0.93
N PHE A 162 31.46 10.77 -1.89
CA PHE A 162 30.90 11.10 -3.21
C PHE A 162 29.41 11.52 -3.18
N THR A 163 29.06 12.55 -3.97
CA THR A 163 27.68 13.06 -4.15
C THR A 163 27.15 12.86 -5.58
N SER A 164 25.82 12.79 -5.74
CA SER A 164 25.14 12.84 -7.05
C SER A 164 24.91 14.25 -7.60
N ASP A 165 25.08 15.30 -6.80
CA ASP A 165 24.76 16.66 -7.21
C ASP A 165 25.87 17.28 -8.08
N TYR A 166 25.46 17.90 -9.19
CA TYR A 166 26.36 18.57 -10.14
C TYR A 166 26.11 20.08 -10.11
N THR A 167 27.02 20.87 -9.53
CA THR A 167 26.92 22.34 -9.53
C THR A 167 27.71 22.92 -10.70
N GLY A 168 27.12 22.96 -11.89
CA GLY A 168 27.85 23.26 -13.13
C GLY A 168 28.57 24.61 -13.20
N ALA A 169 29.83 24.56 -13.65
CA ALA A 169 30.52 25.52 -14.54
C ALA A 169 31.81 24.92 -15.13
N ASN A 170 32.36 23.88 -14.48
CA ASN A 170 33.39 22.98 -14.98
C ASN A 170 32.94 21.53 -14.72
N PRO A 171 33.37 20.53 -15.53
CA PRO A 171 33.06 19.11 -15.30
C PRO A 171 33.63 18.52 -14.00
N PHE A 172 34.23 19.34 -13.15
CA PHE A 172 34.91 19.00 -11.90
C PHE A 172 34.55 20.02 -10.81
N THR A 173 33.32 19.94 -10.28
CA THR A 173 32.78 20.78 -9.19
C THR A 173 32.08 19.88 -8.18
N PRO A 174 32.19 20.20 -6.87
CA PRO A 174 32.83 19.37 -5.86
C PRO A 174 32.31 17.94 -5.82
N ILE A 175 33.23 17.00 -5.92
CA ILE A 175 32.91 15.60 -6.11
C ILE A 175 32.77 14.90 -4.75
N ALA A 176 33.29 15.50 -3.67
CA ALA A 176 33.17 14.91 -2.35
C ALA A 176 33.22 15.92 -1.19
N PHE A 177 32.61 15.56 -0.06
CA PHE A 177 32.52 16.37 1.17
C PHE A 177 33.18 15.66 2.36
N ASP A 178 33.74 16.43 3.29
CA ASP A 178 34.11 15.96 4.63
C ASP A 178 33.06 16.34 5.69
N ARG A 179 33.27 15.89 6.94
CA ARG A 179 32.39 16.19 8.08
C ARG A 179 32.25 17.68 8.39
N LEU A 180 33.21 18.52 7.98
CA LEU A 180 33.23 19.96 8.23
C LEU A 180 32.61 20.76 7.07
N GLY A 181 32.14 20.08 6.02
CA GLY A 181 31.54 20.70 4.84
C GLY A 181 32.57 21.25 3.86
N PHE A 182 33.86 20.92 4.01
CA PHE A 182 34.85 21.22 2.98
C PHE A 182 34.61 20.33 1.77
N SER A 183 34.71 20.94 0.60
CA SER A 183 34.42 20.29 -0.66
C SER A 183 35.66 20.31 -1.56
N VAL A 184 35.90 19.19 -2.25
CA VAL A 184 37.06 19.04 -3.14
C VAL A 184 36.63 18.75 -4.57
N SER A 185 37.28 19.43 -5.52
CA SER A 185 36.89 19.42 -6.93
C SER A 185 37.59 18.36 -7.79
N ASN A 186 38.56 17.60 -7.25
CA ASN A 186 39.36 16.65 -8.03
C ASN A 186 39.25 15.21 -7.51
N ALA A 187 38.34 14.44 -8.10
CA ALA A 187 38.18 13.02 -7.79
C ALA A 187 39.08 12.08 -8.60
N SER A 188 39.78 12.62 -9.60
CA SER A 188 40.59 11.83 -10.54
C SER A 188 41.93 11.35 -9.96
N GLY A 189 42.33 11.83 -8.77
CA GLY A 189 43.63 11.51 -8.17
C GLY A 189 43.62 11.18 -6.68
N GLN A 190 42.46 11.11 -6.04
CA GLN A 190 42.32 10.76 -4.63
C GLN A 190 41.34 9.58 -4.48
N PHE A 191 41.48 8.87 -3.38
CA PHE A 191 40.71 7.69 -3.02
C PHE A 191 39.50 8.17 -2.18
N PHE A 192 38.26 7.83 -2.54
CA PHE A 192 37.04 8.38 -1.92
C PHE A 192 36.07 7.31 -1.46
N TRP A 193 35.24 7.65 -0.48
CA TRP A 193 34.18 6.79 0.03
C TRP A 193 32.82 7.14 -0.59
N HIS A 194 31.90 6.17 -0.56
CA HIS A 194 30.52 6.37 -1.01
C HIS A 194 29.51 5.51 -0.24
N HIS A 195 28.39 6.14 0.07
CA HIS A 195 27.14 5.50 0.42
C HIS A 195 26.27 5.29 -0.82
N CYS A 196 25.31 4.38 -0.74
CA CYS A 196 24.29 4.23 -1.78
C CYS A 196 22.91 4.37 -1.16
N VAL A 197 22.02 5.06 -1.87
CA VAL A 197 20.60 5.14 -1.55
C VAL A 197 19.85 4.19 -2.49
N THR A 198 19.14 3.20 -1.92
CA THR A 198 18.31 2.22 -2.65
C THR A 198 16.81 2.45 -2.37
N GLY A 199 15.95 2.01 -3.29
CA GLY A 199 14.48 2.18 -3.22
C GLY A 199 13.74 1.03 -2.55
#